data_AF-A0AAD9VNF7-F1
#
_entry.id   AF-A0AAD9VNF7-F1
#
_cell.length_a   1.000
_cell.length_b   1.000
_cell.length_c   1.000
_cell.angle_alpha   90.00
_cell.angle_beta   90.00
_cell.angle_gamma   90.00
#
_symmetry.space_group_name_H-M   'P 1'
#
loop_
_entity.id
_entity.type
_entity.pdbx_description
1 polymer ?
#
loop_
_entity_poly.entity_id
_entity_poly.type
_entity_poly.pdbx_seq_one_letter_code
_entity_poly.pdbx_strand_id
1 'polypeptide(L)'
;MSDDEEQYSSEEEVEEVQPEKKIEGRASQKDSGENIEFMKRQEQKRSDLDEQLKEYIAEWRKQRAKEEEELKRLKEKQAKRKITRADEEKRLAQKKKEEEERRQREIEEKKQRDIEEKRRRLEESEKKRQAMMQAMKDQANKKGPNFTITKKDLAGNLSSAQLERNKTKEQLEEEKKISLSIRIKPLEIEGLSIDKLRYKATELWETIVKLETEKYDLEERQKRQDYDLKELKERQKQQLRHKALKKGLDPEALTGKYPPKIQVASKYERRVDTRSYDDKKKLFEGGYDTLLAEYNEKLWKQKTEQFMKRTKSE
;
A
#
# COMPACT_ATOMS: atom_id res chain seq x y z
N MET A 1 24.13 -8.09 0.53
CA MET A 1 24.37 -9.27 -0.31
C MET A 1 23.17 -9.44 -1.24
N SER A 2 23.26 -8.75 -2.37
CA SER A 2 22.91 -9.17 -3.73
C SER A 2 22.23 -8.01 -4.45
N ASP A 3 23.09 -7.40 -5.25
CA ASP A 3 22.93 -6.34 -6.22
C ASP A 3 22.17 -6.90 -7.43
N ASP A 4 21.25 -6.14 -8.01
CA ASP A 4 20.69 -6.44 -9.34
C ASP A 4 20.58 -5.10 -10.08
N GLU A 5 21.73 -4.68 -10.64
CA GLU A 5 21.86 -3.57 -11.58
C GLU A 5 21.34 -4.01 -12.96
N GLU A 6 20.17 -3.52 -13.36
CA GLU A 6 19.74 -3.59 -14.75
C GLU A 6 20.54 -2.57 -15.60
N GLN A 7 21.53 -3.11 -16.31
CA GLN A 7 22.33 -2.44 -17.33
C GLN A 7 21.48 -2.17 -18.59
N TYR A 8 21.11 -0.93 -18.84
CA TYR A 8 20.55 -0.49 -20.13
C TYR A 8 21.70 -0.31 -21.13
N SER A 9 21.89 -1.29 -22.02
CA SER A 9 22.77 -1.18 -23.18
C SER A 9 22.01 -0.55 -24.35
N SER A 10 22.25 0.74 -24.62
CA SER A 10 21.88 1.36 -25.89
C SER A 10 22.86 0.92 -26.97
N GLU A 11 22.42 0.03 -27.86
CA GLU A 11 23.06 -0.21 -29.15
C GLU A 11 22.83 1.04 -30.02
N GLU A 12 23.89 1.84 -30.21
CA GLU A 12 23.93 2.96 -31.15
C GLU A 12 24.51 2.44 -32.46
N GLU A 13 23.68 2.47 -33.50
CA GLU A 13 23.93 2.01 -34.86
C GLU A 13 24.97 2.95 -35.52
N VAL A 14 26.18 2.43 -35.76
CA VAL A 14 27.29 3.19 -36.38
C VAL A 14 27.14 3.16 -37.90
N GLU A 15 26.70 4.27 -38.48
CA GLU A 15 26.65 4.46 -39.93
C GLU A 15 28.06 4.74 -40.49
N GLU A 16 28.51 3.87 -41.38
CA GLU A 16 29.86 3.81 -41.96
C GLU A 16 30.03 4.86 -43.09
N VAL A 17 30.82 5.91 -42.85
CA VAL A 17 31.13 6.94 -43.87
C VAL A 17 32.36 6.53 -44.69
N GLN A 18 32.17 6.30 -46.00
CA GLN A 18 33.24 6.00 -46.95
C GLN A 18 34.16 7.22 -47.22
N PRO A 19 35.47 7.02 -47.44
CA PRO A 19 36.42 8.12 -47.65
C PRO A 19 36.41 8.65 -49.10
N GLU A 20 36.26 9.97 -49.25
CA GLU A 20 36.44 10.67 -50.53
C GLU A 20 37.90 10.60 -51.02
N LYS A 21 38.04 10.33 -52.32
CA LYS A 21 39.30 10.19 -53.05
C LYS A 21 40.07 11.52 -53.10
N LYS A 22 41.34 11.47 -52.68
CA LYS A 22 42.39 12.44 -53.04
C LYS A 22 42.48 12.61 -54.56
N ILE A 23 42.43 13.85 -55.02
CA ILE A 23 42.86 14.24 -56.38
C ILE A 23 44.21 14.95 -56.23
N GLU A 24 45.29 14.27 -56.60
CA GLU A 24 46.60 14.89 -56.84
C GLU A 24 46.66 15.38 -58.30
N GLY A 25 47.11 16.63 -58.52
CA GLY A 25 47.17 17.20 -59.87
C GLY A 25 47.73 18.62 -59.99
N ARG A 26 48.97 18.84 -59.51
CA ARG A 26 50.07 19.61 -60.11
C ARG A 26 49.76 20.83 -61.03
N ALA A 27 50.17 22.04 -60.61
CA ALA A 27 51.32 22.80 -61.17
C ALA A 27 51.26 24.32 -60.94
N SER A 28 52.32 24.84 -60.31
CA SER A 28 53.01 26.11 -60.60
C SER A 28 52.25 27.43 -60.49
N GLN A 29 52.74 28.33 -59.62
CA GLN A 29 53.51 29.52 -60.02
C GLN A 29 53.25 30.73 -59.10
N LYS A 30 54.36 31.31 -58.60
CA LYS A 30 54.52 32.66 -58.05
C LYS A 30 53.93 32.95 -56.66
N ASP A 31 54.84 32.85 -55.72
CA ASP A 31 54.94 33.62 -54.48
C ASP A 31 54.47 35.08 -54.69
N SER A 32 53.34 35.41 -54.07
CA SER A 32 52.81 36.77 -53.98
C SER A 32 52.35 36.96 -52.53
N GLY A 33 52.85 38.00 -51.87
CA GLY A 33 52.55 38.30 -50.46
C GLY A 33 51.06 38.41 -50.16
N GLU A 34 50.21 38.69 -51.16
CA GLU A 34 48.75 38.70 -51.06
C GLU A 34 48.14 37.31 -50.78
N ASN A 35 48.75 36.22 -51.28
CA ASN A 35 48.31 34.85 -50.99
C ASN A 35 48.63 34.46 -49.54
N ILE A 36 49.78 34.92 -49.03
CA ILE A 36 50.18 34.71 -47.62
C ILE A 36 49.25 35.50 -46.68
N GLU A 37 48.89 36.74 -47.02
CA GLU A 37 47.93 37.52 -46.22
C GLU A 37 46.51 36.94 -46.25
N PHE A 38 46.05 36.43 -47.40
CA PHE A 38 44.76 35.73 -47.49
C PHE A 38 44.75 34.45 -46.65
N MET A 39 45.82 33.66 -46.71
CA MET A 39 45.98 32.46 -45.89
C MET A 39 46.05 32.79 -44.40
N LYS A 40 46.81 33.82 -44.00
CA LYS A 40 46.83 34.31 -42.60
C LYS A 40 45.46 34.78 -42.12
N ARG A 41 44.67 35.43 -42.98
CA ARG A 41 43.31 35.87 -42.64
C ARG A 41 42.33 34.69 -42.51
N GLN A 42 42.52 33.63 -43.31
CA GLN A 42 41.76 32.39 -43.17
C GLN A 42 42.17 31.61 -41.91
N GLU A 43 43.46 31.53 -41.61
CA GLU A 43 43.99 30.93 -40.38
C GLU A 43 43.55 31.69 -39.14
N GLN A 44 43.56 33.03 -39.17
CA GLN A 44 43.03 33.85 -38.07
C GLN A 44 41.54 33.58 -37.86
N LYS A 45 40.73 33.56 -38.93
CA LYS A 45 39.30 33.23 -38.83
C LYS A 45 39.05 31.83 -38.30
N ARG A 46 39.88 30.85 -38.67
CA ARG A 46 39.81 29.48 -38.12
C ARG A 46 40.22 29.45 -36.65
N SER A 47 41.29 30.15 -36.28
CA SER A 47 41.74 30.28 -34.89
C SER A 47 40.69 30.96 -34.01
N ASP A 48 40.07 32.04 -34.49
CA ASP A 48 39.01 32.75 -33.77
C ASP A 48 37.78 31.85 -33.56
N LEU A 49 37.42 31.03 -34.56
CA LEU A 49 36.33 30.05 -34.46
C LEU A 49 36.66 28.92 -33.48
N ASP A 50 37.89 28.41 -33.54
CA ASP A 50 38.39 27.37 -32.62
C ASP A 50 38.47 27.89 -31.17
N GLU A 51 38.79 29.17 -30.98
CA GLU A 51 38.82 29.82 -29.67
C GLU A 51 37.41 30.02 -29.11
N GLN A 52 36.46 30.49 -29.93
CA GLN A 52 35.04 30.54 -29.55
C GLN A 52 34.47 29.16 -29.21
N LEU A 53 34.85 28.12 -29.95
CA LEU A 53 34.40 26.75 -29.68
C LEU A 53 34.99 26.24 -28.35
N LYS A 54 36.27 26.54 -28.06
CA LYS A 54 36.91 26.21 -26.78
C LYS A 54 36.25 26.93 -25.62
N GLU A 55 35.94 28.22 -25.76
CA GLU A 55 35.22 28.99 -24.74
C GLU A 55 33.84 28.41 -24.48
N TYR A 56 33.07 28.09 -25.53
CA TYR A 56 31.76 27.45 -25.40
C TYR A 56 31.83 26.09 -24.70
N ILE A 57 32.80 25.24 -25.06
CA ILE A 57 33.03 23.95 -24.39
C ILE A 57 33.41 24.16 -22.92
N ALA A 58 34.23 25.16 -22.60
CA ALA A 58 34.62 25.47 -21.24
C ALA A 58 33.45 25.98 -20.39
N GLU A 59 32.60 26.85 -20.94
CA GLU A 59 31.37 27.31 -20.31
C GLU A 59 30.39 26.17 -20.06
N TRP A 60 30.18 25.29 -21.05
CA TRP A 60 29.30 24.14 -20.92
C TRP A 60 29.78 23.16 -19.83
N ARG A 61 31.09 22.87 -19.78
CA ARG A 61 31.69 22.06 -18.70
C ARG A 61 31.52 22.71 -17.34
N LYS A 62 31.71 24.03 -17.25
CA LYS A 62 31.54 24.79 -16.01
C LYS A 62 30.08 24.77 -15.55
N GLN A 63 29.13 24.83 -16.48
CA GLN A 63 27.71 24.75 -16.17
C GLN A 63 27.32 23.35 -15.71
N ARG A 64 27.73 22.30 -16.42
CA ARG A 64 27.51 20.89 -16.00
C ARG A 64 28.14 20.60 -14.64
N ALA A 65 29.35 21.08 -14.38
CA ALA A 65 30.01 20.92 -13.08
C ALA A 65 29.24 21.60 -11.94
N LYS A 66 28.74 22.83 -12.16
CA LYS A 66 27.89 23.53 -11.18
C LYS A 66 26.58 22.78 -10.91
N GLU A 67 25.91 22.31 -11.96
CA GLU A 67 24.66 21.56 -11.84
C GLU A 67 24.90 20.22 -11.11
N GLU A 68 25.99 19.52 -11.39
CA GLU A 68 26.36 18.28 -10.69
C GLU A 68 26.72 18.52 -9.21
N GLU A 69 27.46 19.58 -8.89
CA GLU A 69 27.77 19.96 -7.51
C GLU A 69 26.50 20.33 -6.73
N GLU A 70 25.58 21.07 -7.34
CA GLU A 70 24.30 21.42 -6.71
C GLU A 70 23.44 20.18 -6.48
N LEU A 71 23.36 19.28 -7.45
CA LEU A 71 22.62 18.03 -7.34
C LEU A 71 23.23 17.12 -6.27
N LYS A 72 24.56 17.04 -6.19
CA LYS A 72 25.28 16.32 -5.13
C LYS A 72 25.00 16.92 -3.75
N ARG A 73 25.04 18.25 -3.61
CA ARG A 73 24.72 18.96 -2.36
C ARG A 73 23.29 18.73 -1.91
N LEU A 74 22.33 18.68 -2.85
CA LEU A 74 20.93 18.36 -2.55
C LEU A 74 20.76 16.91 -2.09
N LYS A 75 21.40 15.94 -2.76
CA LYS A 75 21.42 14.54 -2.33
C LYS A 75 22.04 14.37 -0.95
N GLU A 76 23.15 15.03 -0.66
CA GLU A 76 23.78 15.01 0.67
C GLU A 76 22.88 15.62 1.76
N LYS A 77 22.19 16.74 1.47
CA LYS A 77 21.20 17.31 2.41
C LYS A 77 20.05 16.35 2.67
N GLN A 78 19.54 15.68 1.63
CA GLN A 78 18.47 14.70 1.76
C GLN A 78 18.92 13.48 2.56
N ALA A 79 20.14 12.99 2.31
CA ALA A 79 20.75 11.89 3.06
C ALA A 79 20.95 12.25 4.54
N LYS A 80 21.48 13.44 4.84
CA LYS A 80 21.62 13.95 6.22
C LYS A 80 20.26 14.04 6.92
N ARG A 81 19.23 14.60 6.27
CA ARG A 81 17.87 14.64 6.81
C ARG A 81 17.27 13.25 7.07
N LYS A 82 17.59 12.27 6.23
CA LYS A 82 17.14 10.88 6.42
C LYS A 82 17.82 10.25 7.63
N ILE A 83 19.11 10.50 7.83
CA ILE A 83 19.87 10.01 8.98
C ILE A 83 19.36 10.66 10.27
N THR A 84 19.16 11.98 10.29
CA THR A 84 18.64 12.67 11.49
C THR A 84 17.23 12.18 11.85
N ARG A 85 16.35 12.00 10.87
CA ARG A 85 15.01 11.43 11.10
C ARG A 85 15.08 10.00 11.64
N ALA A 86 15.96 9.16 11.09
CA ALA A 86 16.16 7.80 11.58
C ALA A 86 16.71 7.75 13.02
N ASP A 87 17.57 8.70 13.39
CA ASP A 87 18.13 8.78 14.73
C ASP A 87 17.11 9.31 15.76
N GLU A 88 16.32 10.32 15.39
CA GLU A 88 15.21 10.82 16.20
C GLU A 88 14.11 9.77 16.41
N GLU A 89 13.75 9.03 15.36
CA GLU A 89 12.78 7.93 15.42
C GLU A 89 13.29 6.80 16.33
N LYS A 90 14.56 6.41 16.21
CA LYS A 90 15.19 5.43 17.12
C LYS A 90 15.16 5.91 18.56
N ARG A 91 15.47 7.18 18.82
CA ARG A 91 15.45 7.75 20.17
C ARG A 91 14.04 7.78 20.76
N LEU A 92 13.04 8.15 19.97
CA LEU A 92 11.63 8.14 20.39
C LEU A 92 11.12 6.71 20.61
N ALA A 93 11.48 5.77 19.74
CA ALA A 93 11.13 4.35 19.88
C ALA A 93 11.76 3.73 21.14
N GLN A 94 13.02 4.06 21.45
CA GLN A 94 13.67 3.64 22.70
C GLN A 94 12.95 4.19 23.93
N LYS A 95 12.64 5.49 23.96
CA LYS A 95 11.88 6.10 25.08
C LYS A 95 10.48 5.49 25.24
N LYS A 96 9.78 5.24 24.13
CA LYS A 96 8.45 4.62 24.16
C LYS A 96 8.51 3.18 24.67
N LYS A 97 9.52 2.42 24.25
CA LYS A 97 9.74 1.04 24.71
C LYS A 97 10.06 1.01 26.21
N GLU A 98 10.86 1.94 26.70
CA GLU A 98 11.20 2.05 28.13
C GLU A 98 9.98 2.45 28.97
N GLU A 99 9.14 3.36 28.49
CA GLU A 99 7.88 3.74 29.17
C GLU A 99 6.84 2.61 29.16
N GLU A 100 6.72 1.89 28.04
CA GLU A 100 5.84 0.73 27.92
C GLU A 100 6.32 -0.43 28.82
N GLU A 101 7.63 -0.70 28.86
CA GLU A 101 8.22 -1.70 29.74
C GLU A 101 8.04 -1.34 31.22
N ARG A 102 8.18 -0.06 31.57
CA ARG A 102 7.87 0.43 32.93
C ARG A 102 6.40 0.25 33.28
N ARG A 103 5.47 0.59 32.37
CA ARG A 103 4.04 0.39 32.58
C ARG A 103 3.68 -1.10 32.68
N GLN A 104 4.31 -1.96 31.86
CA GLN A 104 4.11 -3.40 31.93
C GLN A 104 4.63 -3.97 33.26
N ARG A 105 5.80 -3.55 33.73
CA ARG A 105 6.32 -3.94 35.05
C ARG A 105 5.40 -3.50 36.19
N GLU A 106 4.86 -2.28 36.15
CA GLU A 106 3.89 -1.79 37.15
C GLU A 106 2.57 -2.58 37.12
N ILE A 107 2.09 -2.99 35.95
CA ILE A 107 0.90 -3.84 35.80
C ILE A 107 1.16 -5.26 36.28
N GLU A 108 2.30 -5.85 35.94
CA GLU A 108 2.71 -7.20 36.38
C GLU A 108 2.87 -7.23 37.91
N GLU A 109 3.49 -6.21 38.50
CA GLU A 109 3.68 -6.09 39.94
C GLU A 109 2.35 -5.88 40.68
N LYS A 110 1.44 -5.05 40.14
CA LYS A 110 0.09 -4.89 40.68
C LYS A 110 -0.72 -6.18 40.57
N LYS A 111 -0.60 -6.90 39.45
CA LYS A 111 -1.26 -8.19 39.25
C LYS A 111 -0.71 -9.25 40.19
N GLN A 112 0.60 -9.28 40.46
CA GLN A 112 1.18 -10.18 41.46
C GLN A 112 0.72 -9.82 42.88
N ARG A 113 0.66 -8.54 43.24
CA ARG A 113 0.10 -8.09 44.53
C ARG A 113 -1.38 -8.48 44.68
N ASP A 114 -2.18 -8.31 43.64
CA ASP A 114 -3.60 -8.69 43.64
C ASP A 114 -3.79 -10.23 43.73
N ILE A 115 -2.89 -11.02 43.12
CA ILE A 115 -2.89 -12.49 43.21
C ILE A 115 -2.47 -12.94 44.61
N GLU A 116 -1.46 -12.31 45.20
CA GLU A 116 -0.98 -12.62 46.55
C GLU A 116 -2.00 -12.21 47.63
N GLU A 117 -2.65 -11.05 47.47
CA GLU A 117 -3.73 -10.61 48.36
C GLU A 117 -4.98 -11.50 48.24
N LYS A 118 -5.36 -11.90 47.01
CA LYS A 118 -6.44 -12.89 46.82
C LYS A 118 -6.08 -14.26 47.36
N ARG A 119 -4.82 -14.70 47.24
CA ARG A 119 -4.35 -15.95 47.83
C ARG A 119 -4.41 -15.90 49.35
N ARG A 120 -3.96 -14.80 49.97
CA ARG A 120 -4.05 -14.59 51.43
C ARG A 120 -5.50 -14.52 51.91
N ARG A 121 -6.38 -13.87 51.15
CA ARG A 121 -7.82 -13.78 51.45
C ARG A 121 -8.53 -15.12 51.25
N LEU A 122 -8.11 -15.92 50.27
CA LEU A 122 -8.59 -17.28 50.07
C LEU A 122 -8.10 -18.21 51.18
N GLU A 123 -6.84 -18.12 51.62
CA GLU A 123 -6.31 -18.88 52.78
C GLU A 123 -7.02 -18.51 54.09
N GLU A 124 -7.30 -17.23 54.35
CA GLU A 124 -8.10 -16.81 55.51
C GLU A 124 -9.56 -17.29 55.38
N SER A 125 -10.14 -17.25 54.18
CA SER A 125 -11.50 -17.74 53.93
C SER A 125 -11.59 -19.26 53.99
N GLU A 126 -10.53 -19.98 53.61
CA GLU A 126 -10.45 -21.44 53.63
C GLU A 126 -10.20 -21.92 55.05
N LYS A 127 -9.36 -21.24 55.84
CA LYS A 127 -9.23 -21.48 57.29
C LYS A 127 -10.56 -21.23 58.02
N LYS A 128 -11.30 -20.18 57.63
CA LYS A 128 -12.63 -19.87 58.19
C LYS A 128 -13.71 -20.83 57.69
N ARG A 129 -13.64 -21.29 56.44
CA ARG A 129 -14.53 -22.29 55.83
C ARG A 129 -14.24 -23.68 56.35
N GLN A 130 -13.00 -24.02 56.69
CA GLN A 130 -12.64 -25.29 57.30
C GLN A 130 -13.15 -25.34 58.75
N ALA A 131 -13.05 -24.24 59.49
CA ALA A 131 -13.71 -24.08 60.79
C ALA A 131 -15.26 -24.17 60.69
N MET A 132 -15.86 -23.56 59.67
CA MET A 132 -17.31 -23.59 59.46
C MET A 132 -17.82 -24.91 58.85
N MET A 133 -17.07 -25.58 57.99
CA MET A 133 -17.37 -26.93 57.47
C MET A 133 -17.22 -27.99 58.55
N GLN A 134 -16.32 -27.81 59.51
CA GLN A 134 -16.25 -28.66 60.70
C GLN A 134 -17.48 -28.45 61.59
N ALA A 135 -18.08 -27.25 61.60
CA ALA A 135 -19.34 -26.95 62.30
C ALA A 135 -20.61 -27.29 61.49
N MET A 136 -20.54 -27.42 60.17
CA MET A 136 -21.70 -27.62 59.28
C MET A 136 -21.75 -29.02 58.63
N LYS A 137 -20.72 -29.86 58.82
CA LYS A 137 -20.78 -31.30 58.51
C LYS A 137 -21.83 -32.04 59.35
N ASP A 138 -22.37 -31.39 60.38
CA ASP A 138 -23.50 -31.89 61.20
C ASP A 138 -24.90 -31.57 60.64
N GLN A 139 -25.02 -30.80 59.55
CA GLN A 139 -26.34 -30.52 58.96
C GLN A 139 -26.32 -30.70 57.44
N ALA A 140 -26.58 -31.96 57.08
CA ALA A 140 -26.76 -32.43 55.73
C ALA A 140 -27.88 -31.72 54.95
N ASN A 141 -27.70 -31.73 53.63
CA ASN A 141 -28.73 -32.01 52.62
C ASN A 141 -29.88 -31.00 52.40
N LYS A 142 -29.85 -30.29 51.26
CA LYS A 142 -30.76 -30.53 50.09
C LYS A 142 -30.75 -29.39 49.07
N LYS A 143 -30.46 -29.78 47.82
CA LYS A 143 -31.10 -29.44 46.52
C LYS A 143 -31.34 -27.97 46.14
N GLY A 144 -30.74 -27.57 45.02
CA GLY A 144 -31.01 -26.32 44.28
C GLY A 144 -32.26 -26.37 43.39
N PRO A 145 -32.40 -25.41 42.46
CA PRO A 145 -32.58 -25.82 41.07
C PRO A 145 -31.85 -24.97 40.02
N ASN A 146 -31.86 -25.57 38.84
CA ASN A 146 -31.11 -25.42 37.61
C ASN A 146 -31.87 -24.53 36.61
N PHE A 147 -31.26 -23.46 36.08
CA PHE A 147 -31.32 -23.03 34.66
C PHE A 147 -30.58 -21.69 34.44
N THR A 148 -29.60 -21.68 33.54
CA THR A 148 -28.93 -20.46 33.03
C THR A 148 -29.12 -20.36 31.52
N ILE A 149 -29.76 -19.28 31.06
CA ILE A 149 -29.82 -18.92 29.64
C ILE A 149 -28.54 -18.15 29.31
N THR A 150 -27.64 -18.78 28.57
CA THR A 150 -26.44 -18.12 28.03
C THR A 150 -26.86 -17.25 26.85
N LYS A 151 -27.03 -15.94 27.08
CA LYS A 151 -26.89 -14.95 26.00
C LYS A 151 -25.44 -15.03 25.53
N LYS A 152 -25.24 -15.53 24.32
CA LYS A 152 -23.94 -15.58 23.67
C LYS A 152 -23.54 -14.15 23.29
N ASP A 153 -22.72 -13.53 24.13
CA ASP A 153 -22.11 -12.23 23.86
C ASP A 153 -21.25 -12.33 22.59
N LEU A 154 -21.72 -11.69 21.51
CA LEU A 154 -20.97 -11.49 20.26
C LEU A 154 -19.85 -10.44 20.40
N ALA A 155 -19.47 -10.06 21.62
CA ALA A 155 -18.41 -9.11 21.91
C ALA A 155 -17.04 -9.76 22.13
N GLY A 156 -16.98 -11.08 22.32
CA GLY A 156 -15.77 -11.77 22.80
C GLY A 156 -14.70 -12.09 21.75
N ASN A 157 -14.93 -11.86 20.46
CA ASN A 157 -14.07 -12.38 19.39
C ASN A 157 -13.55 -11.33 18.39
N LEU A 158 -13.75 -10.04 18.67
CA LEU A 158 -13.11 -8.98 17.89
C LEU A 158 -11.76 -8.68 18.53
N SER A 159 -10.68 -8.83 17.76
CA SER A 159 -9.36 -8.35 18.16
C SER A 159 -9.46 -6.87 18.55
N SER A 160 -8.63 -6.41 19.50
CA SER A 160 -8.54 -4.98 19.85
C SER A 160 -8.41 -4.09 18.60
N ALA A 161 -7.66 -4.53 17.59
CA ALA A 161 -7.51 -3.84 16.31
C ALA A 161 -8.81 -3.78 15.47
N GLN A 162 -9.70 -4.77 15.59
CA GLN A 162 -11.00 -4.76 14.91
C GLN A 162 -11.98 -3.86 15.65
N LEU A 163 -11.93 -3.78 16.98
CA LEU A 163 -12.71 -2.80 17.74
C LEU A 163 -12.29 -1.36 17.42
N GLU A 164 -10.99 -1.08 17.31
CA GLU A 164 -10.51 0.26 16.95
C GLU A 164 -10.92 0.69 15.54
N ARG A 165 -10.97 -0.26 14.60
CA ARG A 165 -11.41 0.00 13.23
C ARG A 165 -12.93 0.21 13.09
N ASN A 166 -13.71 -0.18 14.09
CA ASN A 166 -15.16 0.00 14.15
C ASN A 166 -15.59 1.18 15.06
N LYS A 167 -14.65 2.02 15.52
CA LYS A 167 -14.99 3.25 16.22
C LYS A 167 -15.77 4.17 15.29
N THR A 168 -16.89 4.71 15.77
CA THR A 168 -17.67 5.67 14.98
C THR A 168 -16.89 6.97 14.83
N LYS A 169 -17.21 7.75 13.79
CA LYS A 169 -16.57 9.04 13.53
C LYS A 169 -16.63 9.97 14.77
N GLU A 170 -17.75 9.92 15.48
CA GLU A 170 -18.00 10.68 16.71
C GLU A 170 -17.07 10.24 17.86
N GLN A 171 -16.87 8.93 18.06
CA GLN A 171 -15.92 8.41 19.06
C GLN A 171 -14.48 8.84 18.78
N LEU A 172 -14.06 8.85 17.51
CA LEU A 172 -12.73 9.31 17.12
C LEU A 172 -12.56 10.83 17.35
N GLU A 173 -13.61 11.62 17.11
CA GLU A 173 -13.60 13.07 17.38
C GLU A 173 -13.55 13.37 18.88
N GLU A 174 -14.28 12.61 19.71
CA GLU A 174 -14.21 12.71 21.17
C GLU A 174 -12.84 12.30 21.71
N GLU A 175 -12.29 11.17 21.26
CA GLU A 175 -10.93 10.73 21.62
C GLU A 175 -9.89 11.77 21.20
N LYS A 176 -10.04 12.38 20.01
CA LYS A 176 -9.19 13.48 19.56
C LYS A 176 -9.32 14.70 20.47
N LYS A 177 -10.54 15.10 20.84
CA LYS A 177 -10.80 16.24 21.74
C LYS A 177 -10.19 16.02 23.11
N ILE A 178 -10.37 14.83 23.69
CA ILE A 178 -9.77 14.44 24.97
C ILE A 178 -8.24 14.45 24.85
N SER A 179 -7.68 13.84 23.79
CA SER A 179 -6.24 13.82 23.57
C SER A 179 -5.64 15.22 23.44
N LEU A 180 -6.33 16.13 22.72
CA LEU A 180 -5.92 17.53 22.60
C LEU A 180 -5.99 18.25 23.93
N SER A 181 -7.01 18.02 24.75
CA SER A 181 -7.12 18.63 26.09
C SER A 181 -6.01 18.19 27.04
N ILE A 182 -5.51 16.96 26.91
CA ILE A 182 -4.38 16.45 27.71
C ILE A 182 -3.05 17.05 27.24
N ARG A 183 -2.89 17.18 25.91
CA ARG A 183 -1.65 17.71 25.30
C ARG A 183 -1.54 19.23 25.43
N ILE A 184 -2.66 19.94 25.30
CA ILE A 184 -2.75 21.40 25.41
C ILE A 184 -3.18 21.74 26.83
N LYS A 185 -2.20 21.82 27.73
CA LYS A 185 -2.46 22.26 29.10
C LYS A 185 -2.79 23.76 29.10
N PRO A 186 -3.81 24.20 29.87
CA PRO A 186 -4.08 25.62 30.08
C PRO A 186 -2.83 26.35 30.58
N LEU A 187 -2.63 27.57 30.08
CA LEU A 187 -1.49 28.39 30.44
C LEU A 187 -1.74 29.08 31.78
N GLU A 188 -1.00 28.67 32.80
CA GLU A 188 -0.95 29.37 34.09
C GLU A 188 0.06 30.51 33.98
N ILE A 189 -0.42 31.72 33.67
CA ILE A 189 0.40 32.93 33.52
C ILE A 189 0.21 33.96 34.64
N GLU A 190 -0.77 33.75 35.52
CA GLU A 190 -1.07 34.65 36.63
C GLU A 190 0.00 34.54 37.73
N GLY A 191 0.55 35.68 38.17
CA GLY A 191 1.54 35.75 39.24
C GLY A 191 2.99 35.46 38.83
N LEU A 192 3.29 35.23 37.54
CA LEU A 192 4.67 35.10 37.07
C LEU A 192 5.37 36.46 36.93
N SER A 193 6.66 36.50 37.28
CA SER A 193 7.52 37.66 37.03
C SER A 193 7.85 37.81 35.54
N ILE A 194 8.22 39.02 35.12
CA ILE A 194 8.53 39.36 33.71
C ILE A 194 9.56 38.40 33.10
N ASP A 195 10.61 38.05 33.84
CA ASP A 195 11.65 37.14 33.34
C ASP A 195 11.13 35.71 33.14
N LYS A 196 10.25 35.24 34.04
CA LYS A 196 9.62 33.92 33.88
C LYS A 196 8.61 33.90 32.72
N LEU A 197 7.90 35.01 32.48
CA LEU A 197 7.02 35.15 31.32
C LEU A 197 7.81 35.11 30.02
N ARG A 198 8.98 35.78 29.96
CA ARG A 198 9.89 35.71 28.80
C ARG A 198 10.39 34.28 28.55
N TYR A 199 10.81 33.57 29.60
CA TYR A 199 11.23 32.18 29.48
C TYR A 199 10.10 31.27 28.97
N LYS A 200 8.88 31.43 29.51
CA LYS A 200 7.71 30.68 29.06
C LYS A 200 7.35 30.96 27.60
N ALA A 201 7.47 32.20 27.14
CA ALA A 201 7.24 32.54 25.74
C ALA A 201 8.24 31.82 24.81
N THR A 202 9.53 31.78 25.18
CA THR A 202 10.55 31.06 24.40
C THR A 202 10.30 29.54 24.39
N GLU A 203 9.94 28.94 25.53
CA GLU A 203 9.62 27.51 25.63
C GLU A 203 8.42 27.13 24.73
N LEU A 204 7.36 27.94 24.73
CA LEU A 204 6.20 27.73 23.86
C LEU A 204 6.58 27.89 22.38
N TRP A 205 7.41 28.87 22.05
CA TRP A 205 7.88 29.08 20.69
C TRP A 205 8.69 27.88 20.18
N GLU A 206 9.65 27.38 20.94
CA GLU A 206 10.43 26.19 20.60
C GLU A 206 9.54 24.95 20.42
N THR A 207 8.54 24.81 21.29
CA THR A 207 7.55 23.71 21.21
C THR A 207 6.71 23.82 19.94
N ILE A 208 6.25 25.01 19.57
CA ILE A 208 5.49 25.26 18.34
C ILE A 208 6.33 24.93 17.11
N VAL A 209 7.58 25.40 17.05
CA VAL A 209 8.50 25.10 15.94
C VAL A 209 8.66 23.58 15.77
N LYS A 210 8.88 22.87 16.87
CA LYS A 210 8.97 21.41 16.85
C LYS A 210 7.69 20.75 16.33
N LEU A 211 6.51 21.13 16.84
CA LEU A 211 5.24 20.57 16.40
C LEU A 211 4.95 20.85 14.93
N GLU A 212 5.33 22.03 14.41
CA GLU A 212 5.16 22.36 13.00
C GLU A 212 6.08 21.52 12.10
N THR A 213 7.32 21.24 12.55
CA THR A 213 8.22 20.32 11.83
C THR A 213 7.68 18.88 11.82
N GLU A 214 7.14 18.39 12.94
CA GLU A 214 6.53 17.07 13.02
C GLU A 214 5.29 16.97 12.11
N LYS A 215 4.46 18.02 12.08
CA LYS A 215 3.30 18.11 11.19
C LYS A 215 3.70 18.03 9.72
N TYR A 216 4.72 18.78 9.30
CA TYR A 216 5.23 18.73 7.93
C TYR A 216 5.67 17.30 7.53
N ASP A 217 6.43 16.62 8.39
CA ASP A 217 6.87 15.25 8.12
C ASP A 217 5.70 14.26 8.03
N LEU A 218 4.65 14.45 8.84
CA LEU A 218 3.43 13.65 8.77
C LEU A 218 2.64 13.91 7.49
N GLU A 219 2.53 15.17 7.05
CA GLU A 219 1.86 15.53 5.79
C GLU A 219 2.60 14.96 4.58
N GLU A 220 3.93 15.02 4.55
CA GLU A 220 4.73 14.39 3.49
C GLU A 220 4.59 12.86 3.48
N ARG A 221 4.56 12.23 4.67
CA ARG A 221 4.28 10.79 4.79
C ARG A 221 2.89 10.45 4.27
N GLN A 222 1.88 11.26 4.58
CA GLN A 222 0.51 11.08 4.10
C GLN A 222 0.45 11.14 2.58
N LYS A 223 1.08 12.15 1.95
CA LYS A 223 1.14 12.26 0.48
C LYS A 223 1.76 11.03 -0.17
N ARG A 224 2.83 10.48 0.44
CA ARG A 224 3.46 9.25 -0.04
C ARG A 224 2.52 8.04 0.08
N GLN A 225 1.85 7.88 1.22
CA GLN A 225 0.87 6.81 1.41
C GLN A 225 -0.30 6.91 0.42
N ASP A 226 -0.76 8.13 0.11
CA ASP A 226 -1.81 8.35 -0.88
C ASP A 226 -1.35 7.99 -2.30
N TYR A 227 -0.09 8.26 -2.64
CA TYR A 227 0.51 7.80 -3.89
C TYR A 227 0.57 6.27 -3.95
N ASP A 228 1.12 5.63 -2.92
CA ASP A 228 1.23 4.17 -2.84
C ASP A 228 -0.15 3.50 -2.94
N LEU A 229 -1.17 4.08 -2.28
CA LEU A 229 -2.56 3.60 -2.37
C LEU A 229 -3.16 3.75 -3.77
N LYS A 230 -2.86 4.85 -4.49
CA LYS A 230 -3.31 5.03 -5.87
C LYS A 230 -2.67 3.98 -6.79
N GLU A 231 -1.36 3.76 -6.63
CA GLU A 231 -0.63 2.76 -7.42
C GLU A 231 -1.15 1.34 -7.16
N LEU A 232 -1.34 0.96 -5.90
CA LEU A 232 -1.89 -0.34 -5.53
C LEU A 232 -3.30 -0.57 -6.07
N LYS A 233 -4.15 0.47 -6.06
CA LYS A 233 -5.48 0.40 -6.67
C LYS A 233 -5.42 0.20 -8.19
N GLU A 234 -4.50 0.87 -8.88
CA GLU A 234 -4.35 0.69 -10.33
C GLU A 234 -3.79 -0.70 -10.67
N ARG A 235 -2.78 -1.18 -9.92
CA ARG A 235 -2.28 -2.57 -10.05
C ARG A 235 -3.40 -3.59 -9.82
N GLN A 236 -4.24 -3.39 -8.79
CA GLN A 236 -5.41 -4.24 -8.54
C GLN A 236 -6.39 -4.20 -9.72
N LYS A 237 -6.67 -3.01 -10.27
CA LYS A 237 -7.56 -2.84 -11.43
C LYS A 237 -7.02 -3.58 -12.66
N GLN A 238 -5.72 -3.50 -12.92
CA GLN A 238 -5.05 -4.23 -14.01
C GLN A 238 -5.15 -5.75 -13.82
N GLN A 239 -4.92 -6.25 -12.60
CA GLN A 239 -5.08 -7.67 -12.29
C GLN A 239 -6.53 -8.14 -12.53
N LEU A 240 -7.52 -7.33 -12.13
CA LEU A 240 -8.94 -7.63 -12.37
C LEU A 240 -9.29 -7.61 -13.85
N ARG A 241 -8.75 -6.67 -14.63
CA ARG A 241 -8.90 -6.60 -16.10
C ARG A 241 -8.31 -7.83 -16.79
N HIS A 242 -7.08 -8.23 -16.45
CA HIS A 242 -6.48 -9.45 -16.97
C HIS A 242 -7.28 -10.70 -16.59
N LYS A 243 -7.81 -10.75 -15.36
CA LYS A 243 -8.66 -11.86 -14.91
C LYS A 243 -10.00 -11.90 -15.65
N ALA A 244 -10.58 -10.76 -15.98
CA ALA A 244 -11.80 -10.67 -16.78
C ALA A 244 -11.55 -11.18 -18.22
N LEU A 245 -10.47 -10.70 -18.86
CA LEU A 245 -10.07 -11.13 -20.19
C LEU A 245 -9.79 -12.64 -20.26
N LYS A 246 -9.05 -13.21 -19.29
CA LYS A 246 -8.81 -14.67 -19.21
C LYS A 246 -10.10 -15.48 -19.05
N LYS A 247 -11.15 -14.90 -18.48
CA LYS A 247 -12.46 -15.54 -18.35
C LYS A 247 -13.37 -15.30 -19.56
N GLY A 248 -12.91 -14.56 -20.58
CA GLY A 248 -13.72 -14.18 -21.73
C GLY A 248 -14.79 -13.13 -21.41
N LEU A 249 -14.67 -12.45 -20.26
CA LEU A 249 -15.51 -11.32 -19.90
C LEU A 249 -14.90 -10.01 -20.43
N ASP A 250 -15.74 -8.99 -20.54
CA ASP A 250 -15.32 -7.62 -20.83
C ASP A 250 -14.26 -7.17 -19.79
N PRO A 251 -13.12 -6.56 -20.19
CA PRO A 251 -12.09 -6.07 -19.29
C PRO A 251 -12.59 -5.31 -18.06
N GLU A 252 -13.70 -4.56 -18.16
CA GLU A 252 -14.22 -3.79 -17.02
C GLU A 252 -15.19 -4.57 -16.11
N ALA A 253 -15.59 -5.78 -16.50
CA ALA A 253 -16.65 -6.54 -15.84
C ALA A 253 -16.34 -6.91 -14.38
N LEU A 254 -15.06 -7.02 -14.00
CA LEU A 254 -14.63 -7.31 -12.63
C LEU A 254 -14.23 -6.06 -11.82
N THR A 255 -14.26 -4.87 -12.44
CA THR A 255 -13.81 -3.61 -11.82
C THR A 255 -14.96 -2.81 -11.20
N GLY A 256 -16.21 -3.19 -11.47
CA GLY A 256 -17.40 -2.54 -10.94
C GLY A 256 -17.71 -2.88 -9.48
N LYS A 257 -18.61 -2.10 -8.87
CA LYS A 257 -19.09 -2.31 -7.49
C LYS A 257 -19.82 -3.64 -7.29
N TYR A 258 -20.41 -4.16 -8.35
CA TYR A 258 -21.21 -5.38 -8.34
C TYR A 258 -20.53 -6.46 -9.19
N PRO A 259 -20.63 -7.74 -8.80
CA PRO A 259 -20.11 -8.84 -9.61
C PRO A 259 -20.64 -8.80 -11.05
N PRO A 260 -19.87 -9.28 -12.04
CA PRO A 260 -20.29 -9.30 -13.43
C PRO A 260 -21.55 -10.16 -13.61
N LYS A 261 -22.48 -9.70 -14.46
CA LYS A 261 -23.66 -10.47 -14.84
C LYS A 261 -23.22 -11.72 -15.62
N ILE A 262 -23.69 -12.88 -15.18
CA ILE A 262 -23.45 -14.15 -15.85
C ILE A 262 -24.32 -14.18 -17.12
N GLN A 263 -23.71 -14.38 -18.29
CA GLN A 263 -24.47 -14.61 -19.51
C GLN A 263 -25.00 -16.05 -19.51
N VAL A 264 -26.32 -16.20 -19.48
CA VAL A 264 -27.01 -17.51 -19.49
C VAL A 264 -27.28 -18.04 -20.90
N ALA A 265 -26.94 -17.27 -21.93
CA ALA A 265 -27.13 -17.58 -23.34
C ALA A 265 -25.87 -17.22 -24.12
N SER A 266 -25.54 -17.98 -25.15
CA SER A 266 -24.32 -17.77 -25.94
C SER A 266 -24.48 -16.60 -26.90
N LYS A 267 -23.43 -15.80 -27.12
CA LYS A 267 -23.43 -14.74 -28.16
C LYS A 267 -23.65 -15.28 -29.58
N TYR A 268 -23.41 -16.57 -29.80
CA TYR A 268 -23.61 -17.25 -31.08
C TYR A 268 -25.00 -17.91 -31.23
N GLU A 269 -25.87 -17.72 -30.24
CA GLU A 269 -27.22 -18.25 -30.25
C GLU A 269 -28.08 -17.46 -31.26
N ARG A 270 -28.21 -18.01 -32.47
CA ARG A 270 -28.83 -17.35 -33.64
C ARG A 270 -30.34 -17.09 -33.51
N ARG A 271 -30.96 -17.57 -32.44
CA ARG A 271 -32.39 -17.36 -32.14
C ARG A 271 -32.50 -16.89 -30.71
N VAL A 272 -33.19 -15.77 -30.48
CA VAL A 272 -33.48 -15.29 -29.13
C VAL A 272 -34.27 -16.38 -28.42
N ASP A 273 -33.67 -16.99 -27.39
CA ASP A 273 -34.32 -18.03 -26.62
C ASP A 273 -35.54 -17.44 -25.89
N THR A 274 -36.73 -17.84 -26.31
CA THR A 274 -38.01 -17.37 -25.78
C THR A 274 -38.40 -18.04 -24.46
N ARG A 275 -37.59 -18.99 -23.96
CA ARG A 275 -37.82 -19.65 -22.67
C ARG A 275 -37.60 -18.67 -21.50
N SER A 276 -38.40 -18.83 -20.44
CA SER A 276 -38.30 -18.01 -19.23
C SER A 276 -36.96 -18.23 -18.50
N TYR A 277 -36.59 -17.32 -17.58
CA TYR A 277 -35.35 -17.47 -16.81
C TYR A 277 -35.32 -18.77 -16.00
N ASP A 278 -36.44 -19.13 -15.37
CA ASP A 278 -36.54 -20.36 -14.58
C ASP A 278 -36.43 -21.61 -15.46
N ASP A 279 -37.01 -21.59 -16.66
CA ASP A 279 -36.91 -22.71 -17.61
C ASP A 279 -35.47 -22.88 -18.10
N LYS A 280 -34.78 -21.77 -18.41
CA LYS A 280 -33.36 -21.77 -18.78
C LYS A 280 -32.48 -22.26 -17.64
N LYS A 281 -32.73 -21.82 -16.42
CA LYS A 281 -31.99 -22.27 -15.24
C LYS A 281 -32.10 -23.79 -15.07
N LYS A 282 -33.31 -24.33 -15.18
CA LYS A 282 -33.55 -25.79 -15.10
C LYS A 282 -32.83 -26.57 -16.18
N LEU A 283 -32.73 -26.04 -17.41
CA LEU A 283 -31.94 -26.64 -18.48
C LEU A 283 -30.46 -26.82 -18.09
N PHE A 284 -29.86 -25.84 -17.42
CA PHE A 284 -28.46 -25.91 -16.94
C PHE A 284 -28.28 -26.71 -15.65
N GLU A 285 -29.35 -27.00 -14.90
CA GLU A 285 -29.36 -27.84 -13.69
C GLU A 285 -29.72 -29.31 -14.00
N GLY A 286 -29.35 -29.80 -15.19
CA GLY A 286 -29.60 -31.18 -15.63
C GLY A 286 -30.89 -31.39 -16.42
N GLY A 287 -31.71 -30.36 -16.62
CA GLY A 287 -32.91 -30.41 -17.46
C GLY A 287 -32.62 -30.62 -18.95
N TYR A 288 -31.42 -30.27 -19.41
CA TYR A 288 -30.99 -30.56 -20.78
C TYR A 288 -30.80 -32.05 -21.01
N ASP A 289 -30.22 -32.77 -20.04
CA ASP A 289 -30.00 -34.22 -20.13
C ASP A 289 -31.33 -34.97 -20.16
N THR A 290 -32.33 -34.52 -19.39
CA THR A 290 -33.68 -35.07 -19.43
C THR A 290 -34.35 -34.85 -20.79
N LEU A 291 -34.23 -33.66 -21.37
CA LEU A 291 -34.80 -33.37 -22.70
C LEU A 291 -34.13 -34.21 -23.80
N LEU A 292 -32.80 -34.41 -23.70
CA LEU A 292 -32.07 -35.25 -24.64
C LEU A 292 -32.49 -36.72 -24.52
N ALA A 293 -32.66 -37.22 -23.29
CA ALA A 293 -33.14 -38.57 -23.02
C ALA A 293 -34.56 -38.79 -23.58
N GLU A 294 -35.50 -37.87 -23.32
CA GLU A 294 -36.86 -37.92 -23.87
C GLU A 294 -36.88 -37.87 -25.41
N TYR A 295 -36.03 -37.03 -26.01
CA TYR A 295 -35.89 -36.95 -27.46
C TYR A 295 -35.37 -38.27 -28.05
N ASN A 296 -34.35 -38.85 -27.44
CA ASN A 296 -33.80 -40.14 -27.85
C ASN A 296 -34.82 -41.27 -27.70
N GLU A 297 -35.58 -41.29 -26.61
CA GLU A 297 -36.65 -42.27 -26.39
C GLU A 297 -37.76 -42.12 -27.43
N LYS A 298 -38.15 -40.90 -27.76
CA LYS A 298 -39.14 -40.62 -28.81
C LYS A 298 -38.66 -41.07 -30.18
N LEU A 299 -37.42 -40.78 -30.54
CA LEU A 299 -36.78 -41.26 -31.77
C LEU A 299 -36.76 -42.77 -31.82
N TRP A 300 -36.37 -43.42 -30.71
CA TRP A 300 -36.34 -44.87 -30.61
C TRP A 300 -37.74 -45.47 -30.78
N LYS A 301 -38.75 -44.95 -30.09
CA LYS A 301 -40.16 -45.37 -30.25
C LYS A 301 -40.63 -45.25 -31.70
N GLN A 302 -40.37 -44.11 -32.35
CA GLN A 302 -40.71 -43.92 -33.76
C GLN A 302 -40.01 -44.93 -34.69
N LYS A 303 -38.72 -45.20 -34.46
CA LYS A 303 -37.96 -46.18 -35.25
C LYS A 303 -38.47 -47.60 -35.02
N THR A 304 -38.78 -47.96 -33.77
CA THR A 304 -39.36 -49.24 -33.42
C THR A 304 -40.75 -49.41 -34.04
N GLU A 305 -41.62 -48.40 -33.99
CA GLU A 305 -42.92 -48.43 -34.66
C GLU A 305 -42.78 -48.60 -36.18
N GLN A 306 -41.85 -47.86 -36.81
CA GLN A 306 -41.56 -48.02 -38.23
C GLN A 306 -41.06 -49.43 -38.56
N PHE A 307 -40.21 -50.00 -37.70
CA PHE A 307 -39.72 -51.36 -37.84
C PHE A 307 -40.84 -52.39 -37.70
N MET A 308 -41.72 -52.25 -36.71
CA MET A 308 -42.86 -53.16 -36.48
C MET A 308 -43.92 -53.08 -37.59
N LYS A 309 -44.03 -51.94 -38.28
CA LYS A 309 -44.91 -51.76 -39.45
C LYS A 309 -44.37 -52.38 -40.74
N ARG A 310 -43.13 -52.88 -40.76
CA ARG A 310 -42.60 -53.61 -41.92
C ARG A 310 -43.28 -54.97 -41.98
N THR A 311 -43.88 -55.31 -43.12
CA THR A 311 -44.37 -56.66 -43.39
C THR A 311 -43.19 -57.63 -43.34
N LYS A 312 -43.28 -58.65 -42.48
CA LYS A 312 -42.32 -59.75 -42.50
C LYS A 312 -42.44 -60.44 -43.86
N SER A 313 -41.37 -60.41 -44.63
CA SER A 313 -41.24 -61.32 -45.77
C SER A 313 -41.14 -62.74 -45.21
N GLU A 314 -42.16 -63.56 -45.48
CA GLU A 314 -42.12 -65.01 -45.26
C GLU A 314 -41.02 -65.69 -46.06
#